data_AF-A0A495ZEZ6-F1
#
_entry.id   AF-A0A495ZEZ6-F1
#
_cell.length_a   1.000
_cell.length_b   1.000
_cell.length_c   1.000
_cell.angle_alpha   90.00
_cell.angle_beta   90.00
_cell.angle_gamma   90.00
#
_symmetry.space_group_name_H-M   'P 1'
#
loop_
_entity.id
_entity.type
_entity.pdbx_description
1 polymer ?
#
loop_
_entity_poly.entity_id
_entity_poly.type
_entity_poly.pdbx_seq_one_letter_code
_entity_poly.pdbx_strand_id
1 'polypeptide(L)' 'MTLMVIMDNAPIHRTKCTRELIEATTGAELLFLPPYSPDYNPIEHDFANIKRLREYNADMPLNEVINMYQ' A
#
# COMPACT_ATOMS: atom_id res chain seq x y z
N MET A 1 1.33 7.11 -22.64
CA MET A 1 0.70 7.16 -21.29
C MET A 1 1.51 6.19 -20.46
N THR A 2 2.25 6.68 -19.47
CA THR A 2 3.15 5.85 -18.66
C THR A 2 2.43 5.38 -17.41
N LEU A 3 2.49 4.09 -17.09
CA LEU A 3 1.99 3.56 -15.82
C LEU A 3 3.00 3.89 -14.72
N MET A 4 2.50 4.27 -13.55
CA MET A 4 3.35 4.63 -12.42
C MET A 4 2.91 3.88 -11.17
N VAL A 5 3.88 3.28 -10.49
CA VAL A 5 3.71 2.74 -9.13
C VAL A 5 4.20 3.81 -8.16
N ILE A 6 3.29 4.26 -7.29
CA ILE A 6 3.62 5.14 -6.16
C ILE A 6 3.84 4.26 -4.94
N MET A 7 5.00 4.38 -4.31
CA MET A 7 5.40 3.53 -3.20
C MET A 7 5.88 4.34 -2.00
N ASP A 8 5.62 3.83 -0.80
CA ASP A 8 6.16 4.41 0.43
C ASP A 8 7.71 4.40 0.43
N ASN A 9 8.32 5.34 1.15
CA ASN A 9 9.77 5.55 1.19
C ASN A 9 10.49 4.74 2.27
N ALA A 10 9.84 3.74 2.89
CA ALA A 10 10.49 2.88 3.86
C ALA A 10 11.76 2.25 3.27
N PRO A 11 12.85 2.11 4.05
CA PRO A 11 14.10 1.54 3.56
C PRO A 11 13.97 0.17 2.87
N ILE A 12 13.01 -0.65 3.31
CA ILE A 12 12.71 -1.97 2.75
C ILE A 12 12.15 -1.92 1.32
N HIS A 13 11.59 -0.79 0.89
CA HIS A 13 11.02 -0.60 -0.45
C HIS A 13 12.03 -0.11 -1.48
N ARG A 14 13.20 0.37 -1.04
CA ARG A 14 14.21 0.99 -1.90
C ARG A 14 15.27 0.03 -2.42
N THR A 15 14.99 -1.27 -2.43
CA THR A 15 15.94 -2.22 -2.99
C THR A 15 15.97 -2.11 -4.51
N LYS A 16 17.15 -2.30 -5.11
CA LYS A 16 17.32 -2.34 -6.56
C LYS A 16 16.43 -3.41 -7.20
N CYS A 17 16.33 -4.56 -6.54
CA CYS A 17 15.49 -5.68 -6.95
C CYS A 17 14.01 -5.29 -7.08
N THR A 18 13.46 -4.53 -6.12
CA THR A 18 12.06 -4.07 -6.17
C THR A 18 11.78 -3.24 -7.42
N ARG A 19 12.66 -2.30 -7.75
CA ARG A 19 12.55 -1.47 -8.96
C ARG A 19 12.63 -2.31 -10.23
N GLU A 20 13.66 -3.15 -10.33
CA GLU A 20 13.87 -4.01 -11.51
C GLU A 20 12.68 -4.94 -11.75
N LEU A 21 12.10 -5.52 -10.69
CA LEU A 21 10.94 -6.39 -10.81
C LEU A 21 9.71 -5.62 -11.32
N ILE A 22 9.42 -4.44 -10.78
CA ILE A 22 8.26 -3.64 -11.19
C ILE A 22 8.40 -3.19 -12.65
N GLU A 23 9.54 -2.58 -12.98
CA GLU A 23 9.79 -2.05 -14.33
C GLU A 23 9.81 -3.19 -15.37
N ALA A 24 10.42 -4.35 -15.07
CA ALA A 24 10.50 -5.46 -16.02
C ALA A 24 9.17 -6.22 -16.20
N THR A 25 8.36 -6.37 -15.16
CA THR A 25 7.12 -7.16 -15.23
C THR A 25 5.93 -6.35 -15.72
N THR A 26 5.89 -5.06 -15.44
CA THR A 26 4.73 -4.19 -15.72
C THR A 26 5.00 -3.10 -16.74
N GLY A 27 6.28 -2.75 -16.97
CA GLY A 27 6.66 -1.56 -17.73
C GLY A 27 6.33 -0.23 -17.01
N ALA A 28 5.91 -0.27 -15.75
CA ALA A 28 5.60 0.91 -14.97
C ALA A 28 6.85 1.54 -14.36
N GLU A 29 6.86 2.86 -14.26
CA GLU A 29 7.89 3.60 -13.52
C GLU A 29 7.60 3.59 -12.01
N LEU A 30 8.64 3.50 -11.19
CA LEU A 30 8.53 3.53 -9.74
C LEU A 30 8.88 4.92 -9.17
N LEU A 31 7.90 5.53 -8.50
CA LEU A 31 8.03 6.80 -7.78
C LEU A 31 7.89 6.55 -6.26
N PHE A 32 8.84 7.07 -5.48
CA PHE A 32 8.77 7.02 -4.02
C PHE A 32 8.19 8.34 -3.47
N LEU A 33 7.33 8.24 -2.46
CA LEU A 33 6.83 9.40 -1.74
C LEU A 33 7.96 10.11 -0.96
N PRO A 34 7.83 11.42 -0.66
CA PRO A 34 8.74 12.08 0.27
C PRO A 34 8.65 11.44 1.67
N PRO A 35 9.74 11.46 2.47
CA PRO A 35 9.69 10.95 3.84
C PRO A 35 8.58 11.60 4.65
N TYR A 36 7.90 10.80 5.49
CA TYR A 36 6.84 11.27 6.39
C TYR A 36 5.69 12.00 5.69
N SER A 37 5.33 11.58 4.47
CA SER A 37 4.21 12.16 3.69
C SER A 37 3.02 11.21 3.56
N PRO A 38 2.39 10.78 4.67
CA PRO A 38 1.24 9.87 4.62
C PRO A 38 0.04 10.48 3.90
N ASP A 39 -0.08 11.81 3.91
CA ASP A 39 -1.16 12.53 3.21
C ASP A 39 -1.13 12.33 1.69
N TYR A 40 0.00 11.90 1.13
CA TYR A 40 0.15 11.56 -0.28
C TYR A 40 -0.04 10.07 -0.57
N ASN A 41 -0.41 9.27 0.43
CA ASN A 41 -0.64 7.84 0.30
C ASN A 41 -2.13 7.50 0.57
N PRO A 42 -3.01 7.49 -0.44
CA PRO A 42 -4.45 7.30 -0.24
C PRO A 42 -4.83 6.00 0.50
N ILE A 43 -4.01 4.94 0.39
CA ILE A 43 -4.24 3.65 1.06
C ILE A 43 -4.25 3.77 2.59
N GLU A 44 -3.67 4.83 3.16
CA GLU A 44 -3.71 5.07 4.61
C GLU A 44 -5.15 5.26 5.11
N HIS A 45 -6.03 5.88 4.30
CA HIS A 45 -7.45 6.01 4.62
C HIS A 45 -8.15 4.65 4.60
N ASP A 46 -7.82 3.80 3.63
CA ASP A 46 -8.37 2.46 3.52
C ASP A 46 -7.95 1.61 4.73
N PHE A 47 -6.68 1.66 5.13
CA PHE A 47 -6.20 0.98 6.33
C PHE A 47 -6.85 1.50 7.62
N ALA A 48 -7.12 2.81 7.73
CA ALA A 48 -7.86 3.35 8.87
C ALA A 48 -9.28 2.75 8.97
N ASN A 49 -9.97 2.59 7.84
CA ASN A 49 -11.29 1.97 7.79
C ASN A 49 -11.25 0.48 8.19
N ILE A 50 -10.29 -0.29 7.64
CA ILE A 50 -10.13 -1.72 7.97
C ILE A 50 -9.79 -1.90 9.46
N LYS A 51 -8.93 -1.05 10.02
CA LYS A 51 -8.61 -1.07 11.46
C LYS A 51 -9.84 -0.80 12.31
N ARG A 52 -10.65 0.19 11.93
CA ARG A 52 -11.92 0.49 12.61
C ARG A 52 -12.85 -0.73 12.57
N LEU A 53 -12.99 -1.39 11.42
CA LEU A 53 -13.79 -2.62 11.32
C LEU A 53 -13.27 -3.70 12.27
N ARG A 54 -11.94 -3.88 12.36
CA ARG A 54 -11.35 -4.85 13.29
C ARG A 54 -11.62 -4.51 14.75
N GLU A 55 -11.57 -3.23 15.14
CA GLU A 55 -11.84 -2.79 16.51
C GLU A 55 -13.25 -3.18 16.98
N TYR A 56 -14.25 -3.07 16.10
CA TYR A 56 -15.64 -3.45 16.42
C TYR A 56 -15.94 -4.95 16.22
N ASN A 57 -15.03 -5.72 15.61
CA ASN A 57 -15.19 -7.14 15.28
C ASN A 57 -13.98 -7.96 15.75
N ALA A 58 -13.52 -7.72 16.98
CA ALA A 58 -12.23 -8.24 17.47
C ALA A 58 -12.09 -9.77 17.42
N ASP A 59 -13.21 -10.48 17.68
CA ASP A 59 -13.31 -11.95 17.70
C ASP A 59 -13.49 -12.57 16.32
N MET A 60 -13.73 -11.75 15.29
CA MET A 60 -13.93 -12.20 13.93
C MET A 60 -12.58 -12.54 13.28
N PRO A 61 -12.48 -13.62 12.49
CA PRO A 61 -11.30 -13.91 11.69
C PRO A 61 -10.92 -12.73 10.77
N LEU A 62 -9.61 -12.49 10.61
CA LEU A 62 -9.12 -11.33 9.85
C LEU A 62 -9.62 -11.30 8.39
N ASN A 63 -9.75 -12.46 7.75
CA ASN A 63 -10.28 -12.56 6.39
C ASN A 63 -11.72 -12.07 6.29
N GLU A 64 -12.56 -12.36 7.29
CA GLU A 64 -13.94 -11.88 7.32
C GLU A 64 -13.98 -10.35 7.53
N VAL A 65 -13.15 -9.81 8.42
CA VAL A 65 -13.02 -8.36 8.62
C VAL A 65 -12.58 -7.65 7.33
N ILE A 66 -11.65 -8.26 6.56
CA ILE A 66 -11.22 -7.72 5.26
C ILE A 66 -12.35 -7.78 4.23
N ASN A 67 -13.13 -8.87 4.21
CA ASN A 67 -14.27 -9.02 3.30
C ASN A 67 -15.37 -7.99 3.55
N MET A 68 -15.48 -7.45 4.77
CA MET A 68 -16.43 -6.38 5.09
C MET A 68 -16.07 -5.03 4.46
N TYR A 69 -14.82 -4.85 3.99
CA TYR A 69 -14.37 -3.63 3.32
C TYR A 69 -14.58 -3.68 1.78
N GLN A 70 -14.75 -4.88 1.21
CA GLN A 70 -14.89 -5.13 -0.24
C GLN A 70 -16.27 -4.74 -0.78
#